data_AF-A0A1G5V4U5-F1
#
_entry.id   AF-A0A1G5V4U5-F1
#
_cell.length_a   1.000
_cell.length_b   1.000
_cell.length_c   1.000
_cell.angle_alpha   90.00
_cell.angle_beta   90.00
_cell.angle_gamma   90.00
#
_symmetry.space_group_name_H-M   'P 1'
#
loop_
_entity.id
_entity.type
_entity.pdbx_description
1 polymer ?
#
loop_
_entity_poly.entity_id
_entity_poly.type
_entity_poly.pdbx_seq_one_letter_code
_entity_poly.pdbx_strand_id
1 'polypeptide(L)' 'MKHRPSKTGFTKLLAADTTLLSADPLIGLLNLETDSGTIDLAMNRVVAERLMAAVVEFLQAGEGYDAPTFAVERSQ' A
#
# COMPACT_ATOMS: atom_id res chain seq x y z
N MET A 1 11.33 37.07 -4.12
CA MET A 1 10.16 36.41 -3.49
C MET A 1 10.52 34.96 -3.24
N LYS A 2 10.54 34.50 -1.98
CA LYS A 2 10.98 33.13 -1.62
C LYS A 2 9.82 32.16 -1.87
N HIS A 3 9.98 31.22 -2.80
CA HIS A 3 9.03 30.12 -2.97
C HIS A 3 9.00 29.29 -1.69
N ARG A 4 7.85 29.26 -1.00
CA ARG A 4 7.56 28.24 0.01
C ARG A 4 7.15 26.98 -0.75
N PRO A 5 7.77 25.81 -0.54
CA PRO A 5 7.20 24.56 -1.02
C PRO A 5 5.90 24.33 -0.23
N SER A 6 4.77 24.21 -0.94
CA SER A 6 3.51 23.78 -0.36
C SER A 6 3.70 22.35 0.16
N LYS A 7 3.78 22.19 1.48
CA LYS A 7 3.68 20.88 2.14
C LYS A 7 2.24 20.38 2.05
N THR A 8 1.85 19.92 0.87
CA THR A 8 0.77 18.95 0.70
C THR A 8 1.42 17.73 0.06
N GLY A 9 2.33 17.11 0.83
CA GLY A 9 3.05 15.92 0.41
C GLY A 9 2.36 14.73 1.02
N PHE A 10 1.53 14.04 0.25
CA PHE A 10 1.15 12.69 0.61
C PHE A 10 2.42 11.83 0.62
N THR A 11 2.58 11.01 1.65
CA THR A 11 3.67 10.04 1.75
C THR A 11 3.59 9.09 0.55
N LYS A 12 4.64 9.03 -0.25
CA LYS A 12 4.66 8.22 -1.47
C LYS A 12 5.08 6.80 -1.16
N LEU A 13 4.31 5.81 -1.62
CA LEU A 13 4.73 4.40 -1.59
C LEU A 13 5.75 4.14 -2.70
N LEU A 14 6.91 3.62 -2.33
CA LEU A 14 8.04 3.30 -3.21
C LEU A 14 8.06 1.81 -3.57
N ALA A 15 7.82 0.94 -2.59
CA ALA A 15 7.77 -0.51 -2.75
C ALA A 15 6.87 -1.16 -1.68
N ALA A 16 6.38 -2.36 -1.97
CA ALA A 16 5.63 -3.16 -1.03
C ALA A 16 6.07 -4.62 -1.11
N ASP A 17 6.42 -5.20 0.05
CA ASP A 17 6.84 -6.60 0.17
C ASP A 17 6.04 -7.31 1.26
N THR A 18 5.97 -8.64 1.17
CA THR A 18 5.27 -9.46 2.18
C THR A 18 6.14 -10.58 2.71
N THR A 19 6.10 -10.78 4.02
CA THR A 19 6.78 -11.91 4.69
C THR A 19 5.77 -12.72 5.49
N LEU A 20 5.75 -14.05 5.34
CA LEU A 20 4.97 -14.93 6.20
C LEU A 20 5.66 -15.07 7.57
N LEU A 21 4.96 -14.77 8.67
CA LEU A 21 5.50 -14.89 10.02
C LEU A 21 4.99 -16.14 10.75
N SER A 22 3.72 -16.49 10.55
CA SER A 22 3.13 -17.72 11.10
C SER A 22 2.06 -18.25 10.14
N ALA A 23 2.00 -19.58 10.00
CA ALA A 23 0.95 -20.25 9.24
C ALA A 23 -0.26 -20.63 10.12
N ASP A 24 -0.09 -20.69 11.44
CA ASP A 24 -1.15 -21.00 12.40
C ASP A 24 -0.95 -20.25 13.74
N PRO A 25 -1.72 -19.19 14.02
CA PRO A 25 -2.68 -18.54 13.10
C PRO A 25 -1.95 -17.86 11.92
N LEU A 26 -2.63 -17.73 10.77
CA LEU A 26 -2.05 -17.05 9.60
C LEU A 26 -1.74 -15.57 9.91
N ILE A 27 -0.46 -15.25 9.97
CA ILE A 27 0.06 -13.91 10.20
C ILE A 27 1.15 -13.63 9.16
N GLY A 28 0.94 -12.59 8.36
CA GLY A 28 1.96 -12.01 7.48
C GLY A 28 2.44 -10.65 7.99
N LEU A 29 3.52 -10.17 7.41
CA LEU A 29 4.00 -8.80 7.52
C LEU A 29 3.89 -8.17 6.15
N LEU A 30 3.28 -7.00 6.05
CA LEU A 30 3.32 -6.13 4.88
C LEU A 30 4.29 -4.99 5.18
N ASN A 31 5.39 -4.93 4.43
CA ASN A 31 6.39 -3.88 4.52
C ASN A 31 6.10 -2.86 3.41
N LEU A 32 5.91 -1.60 3.78
CA LEU A 32 5.69 -0.50 2.85
C LEU A 32 6.88 0.44 2.93
N GLU A 33 7.66 0.51 1.86
CA GLU A 33 8.71 1.52 1.75
C GLU A 33 8.10 2.81 1.26
N THR A 34 8.35 3.91 1.99
CA THR A 34 7.87 5.23 1.59
C THR A 34 9.01 6.24 1.51
N ASP A 35 8.73 7.39 0.90
CA ASP A 35 9.66 8.52 0.90
C ASP A 35 9.92 9.12 2.30
N SER A 36 9.14 8.71 3.30
CA SER A 36 9.32 9.08 4.72
C SER A 36 9.92 7.96 5.59
N GLY A 37 10.21 6.79 5.02
CA GLY A 37 10.71 5.61 5.71
C GLY A 37 9.80 4.39 5.55
N THR A 38 10.14 3.32 6.25
CA THR A 38 9.42 2.03 6.16
C THR A 38 8.29 1.94 7.19
N ILE A 39 7.14 1.41 6.76
CA ILE A 39 5.99 1.10 7.61
C ILE A 39 5.76 -0.41 7.58
N ASP A 40 5.71 -1.02 8.76
CA ASP A 40 5.51 -2.45 8.93
C ASP A 40 4.11 -2.74 9.49
N LEU A 41 3.33 -3.52 8.74
CA LEU A 41 1.95 -3.88 9.08
C LEU A 41 1.85 -5.38 9.35
N ALA A 42 1.63 -5.75 10.61
CA ALA A 42 1.29 -7.13 10.96
C ALA A 42 -0.14 -7.45 10.50
N MET A 43 -0.25 -8.39 9.56
CA MET A 43 -1.48 -8.76 8.89
C MET A 43 -1.98 -10.11 9.37
N ASN A 44 -3.03 -10.09 10.18
CA ASN A 44 -3.91 -11.25 10.31
C ASN A 44 -5.07 -11.14 9.32
N ARG A 45 -5.93 -12.18 9.27
CA ARG A 45 -7.10 -12.22 8.39
C ARG A 45 -7.96 -10.95 8.46
N VAL A 46 -8.28 -10.46 9.67
CA VAL A 46 -9.16 -9.31 9.86
C VAL A 46 -8.53 -8.02 9.33
N VAL A 47 -7.23 -7.83 9.56
CA VAL A 47 -6.49 -6.67 9.03
C VAL A 47 -6.43 -6.73 7.50
N ALA A 48 -6.22 -7.92 6.94
CA ALA A 48 -6.19 -8.13 5.49
C ALA A 48 -7.53 -7.81 4.81
N GLU A 49 -8.64 -8.30 5.37
CA GLU A 49 -9.98 -8.02 4.85
C GLU A 49 -10.30 -6.52 4.89
N ARG A 50 -9.92 -5.83 5.97
CA ARG A 50 -10.12 -4.38 6.09
C ARG A 50 -9.26 -3.58 5.13
N LEU A 51 -7.99 -3.95 4.95
CA LEU A 51 -7.11 -3.30 4.00
C LEU A 51 -7.64 -3.45 2.58
N MET A 52 -8.08 -4.66 2.20
CA MET A 52 -8.65 -4.91 0.88
C MET A 52 -9.92 -4.08 0.66
N ALA A 53 -10.82 -4.01 1.64
CA ALA A 53 -12.02 -3.17 1.55
C ALA A 53 -11.67 -1.70 1.33
N ALA A 54 -10.73 -1.16 2.11
CA ALA A 54 -10.29 0.23 1.98
C ALA A 54 -9.65 0.52 0.61
N VAL A 55 -8.87 -0.40 0.06
CA VAL A 55 -8.28 -0.28 -1.28
C VAL A 55 -9.38 -0.28 -2.35
N VAL A 56 -10.36 -1.16 -2.26
CA VAL A 56 -11.48 -1.20 -3.21
C VAL A 56 -12.28 0.11 -3.16
N GLU A 57 -12.61 0.61 -1.97
CA GLU A 57 -13.31 1.89 -1.80
C GLU A 57 -12.51 3.06 -2.38
N PHE A 58 -11.19 3.10 -2.13
CA PHE A 58 -10.29 4.10 -2.68
C PHE A 58 -10.31 4.10 -4.22
N LEU A 59 -10.16 2.93 -4.84
CA LEU A 59 -10.18 2.80 -6.30
C LEU A 59 -11.55 3.14 -6.90
N GLN A 60 -12.65 2.77 -6.23
CA GLN A 60 -14.01 3.11 -6.67
C GLN A 60 -14.30 4.61 -6.61
N ALA A 61 -13.65 5.34 -5.70
CA ALA A 61 -13.74 6.80 -5.64
C ALA A 61 -12.99 7.51 -6.80
N GLY A 62 -12.32 6.76 -7.67
CA GLY A 62 -11.52 7.30 -8.78
C GLY A 62 -10.13 7.78 -8.36
N GLU A 63 -9.71 7.46 -7.14
CA GLU A 63 -8.39 7.76 -6.61
C GLU A 63 -7.36 6.74 -7.11
N GLY A 64 -6.08 7.11 -7.12
CA GLY A 64 -4.99 6.24 -7.59
C GLY A 64 -4.75 6.27 -9.10
N TYR A 65 -5.29 7.27 -9.81
CA TYR A 65 -5.01 7.50 -11.24
C TYR A 65 -3.51 7.80 -11.51
N ASP A 66 -2.79 8.21 -10.47
CA ASP A 66 -1.35 8.43 -10.43
C ASP A 66 -0.55 7.16 -10.07
N ALA A 67 -1.22 6.06 -9.71
CA ALA A 67 -0.56 4.79 -9.44
C ALA A 67 -0.02 4.19 -10.75
N PRO A 68 1.24 3.72 -10.79
CA PRO A 68 1.78 3.07 -11.98
C PRO A 68 0.91 1.86 -12.35
N THR A 69 0.30 1.89 -13.54
CA THR A 69 -0.39 0.73 -14.12
C THR A 69 0.60 -0.39 -14.34
N PHE A 70 0.61 -1.39 -13.45
CA PHE A 70 1.29 -2.65 -13.72
C PHE A 70 0.39 -3.49 -14.62
N ALA A 71 0.80 -3.65 -15.88
CA ALA A 71 0.15 -4.58 -16.79
C ALA A 71 0.35 -6.01 -16.26
N VAL A 72 -0.71 -6.60 -15.71
CA VAL A 72 -0.72 -8.02 -15.39
C VAL A 72 -0.87 -8.78 -16.70
N GLU A 73 0.21 -9.35 -17.23
CA GLU A 73 0.10 -10.37 -18.27
C GLU A 73 -0.72 -11.53 -17.70
N ARG A 74 -1.97 -11.67 -18.16
CA ARG A 74 -2.72 -12.90 -17.98
C ARG A 74 -2.21 -13.86 -19.05
N SER A 75 -1.37 -14.81 -18.65
CA SER A 75 -1.09 -15.99 -19.47
C SER A 75 -2.40 -16.71 -19.78
N GLN A 76 -2.68 -16.86 -21.07
CA GLN A 76 -3.75 -17.69 -21.61
C GLN A 76 -3.46 -19.17 -21.39
#